data_AF-A0A0Q9WX27-F1
#
_entry.id   AF-A0A0Q9WX27-F1
#
_cell.length_a   1.000
_cell.length_b   1.000
_cell.length_c   1.000
_cell.angle_alpha   90.00
_cell.angle_beta   90.00
_cell.angle_gamma   90.00
#
_symmetry.space_group_name_H-M   'P 1'
#
loop_
_entity.id
_entity.type
_entity.pdbx_description
1 polymer ?
#
loop_
_entity_poly.entity_id
_entity_poly.type
_entity_poly.pdbx_seq_one_letter_code
_entity_poly.pdbx_strand_id
1 'polypeptide(L)' 'MNTRDGTVKGQLEAALPQLNEMKHWLQNKGSPSSVIEKAEFSTAREIQNYTFTGFSIRR' A
#
# COMPACT_ATOMS: atom_id res chain seq x y z
N MET A 1 -5.08 -3.05 6.53
CA MET A 1 -6.22 -3.08 7.46
C MET A 1 -7.48 -3.20 6.64
N ASN A 2 -8.28 -4.22 6.92
CA ASN A 2 -9.59 -4.38 6.30
C ASN A 2 -10.56 -3.41 6.98
N THR A 3 -11.35 -2.71 6.17
CA THR A 3 -12.34 -1.73 6.65
C THR A 3 -13.74 -2.34 6.57
N ARG A 4 -14.71 -1.73 7.26
CA ARG A 4 -16.12 -2.14 7.19
C ARG A 4 -16.75 -1.87 5.82
N ASP A 5 -16.12 -0.99 5.03
CA ASP A 5 -16.57 -0.59 3.70
C ASP A 5 -16.11 -1.57 2.61
N GLY A 6 -15.57 -2.74 2.98
CA GLY A 6 -15.06 -3.73 2.03
C GLY A 6 -13.73 -3.35 1.36
N THR A 7 -13.06 -2.29 1.83
CA THR A 7 -11.76 -1.86 1.30
C THR A 7 -10.60 -2.26 2.21
N VAL A 8 -9.39 -2.34 1.64
CA VAL A 8 -8.15 -2.50 2.40
C VAL A 8 -7.39 -1.18 2.39
N LYS A 9 -7.05 -0.67 3.58
CA LYS A 9 -6.25 0.56 3.75
C LYS A 9 -4.91 0.26 4.40
N GLY A 10 -3.88 1.01 4.03
CA GLY A 10 -2.53 0.85 4.54
C GLY A 10 -1.67 2.09 4.28
N GLN A 11 -0.43 2.04 4.76
CA GLN A 11 0.61 3.05 4.53
C GLN A 11 1.85 2.34 4.01
N LEU A 12 2.62 3.05 3.17
CA LEU A 12 3.84 2.54 2.57
C LEU A 12 4.94 3.57 2.75
N GLU A 13 6.10 3.09 3.16
CA GLU A 13 7.34 3.86 3.23
C GLU A 13 8.40 3.09 2.49
N ALA A 14 8.98 3.71 1.47
CA ALA A 14 10.03 3.12 0.66
C ALA A 14 10.74 4.23 -0.13
N ALA A 15 11.92 3.93 -0.67
CA ALA A 15 12.50 4.77 -1.70
C ALA A 15 11.59 4.81 -2.94
N LEU A 16 11.70 5.89 -3.72
CA LEU A 16 10.78 6.19 -4.81
C LEU A 16 10.60 5.07 -5.85
N PRO A 17 11.66 4.34 -6.29
CA PRO A 17 11.50 3.24 -7.23
C PRO A 17 10.61 2.11 -6.68
N GLN A 18 10.91 1.65 -5.46
CA GLN A 18 10.17 0.57 -4.80
C GLN A 18 8.74 0.99 -4.46
N LEU A 19 8.54 2.26 -4.10
CA LEU A 19 7.20 2.81 -3.87
C LEU A 19 6.35 2.77 -5.15
N ASN A 20 6.94 3.11 -6.30
CA ASN A 20 6.25 3.07 -7.59
C ASN A 20 5.92 1.63 -8.02
N GLU A 21 6.83 0.68 -7.83
CA GLU A 21 6.56 -0.73 -8.08
C GLU A 21 5.43 -1.26 -7.20
N MET A 22 5.42 -0.92 -5.91
CA MET A 22 4.35 -1.35 -5.00
C MET A 22 3.00 -0.72 -5.36
N LYS A 23 2.98 0.56 -5.76
CA LYS A 23 1.76 1.20 -6.28
C LYS A 23 1.22 0.47 -7.49
N HIS A 24 2.10 0.14 -8.45
CA HIS A 24 1.72 -0.61 -9.64
C HIS A 24 1.16 -2.00 -9.28
N TRP A 25 1.79 -2.70 -8.34
CA TRP A 25 1.33 -4.02 -7.88
C TRP A 25 -0.04 -3.95 -7.20
N LEU A 26 -0.25 -2.97 -6.30
CA LEU A 26 -1.52 -2.77 -5.60
C LEU A 26 -2.67 -2.34 -6.52
N GLN A 27 -2.35 -1.79 -7.69
CA GLN A 27 -3.35 -1.37 -8.67
C GLN A 27 -3.67 -2.46 -9.70
N ASN A 28 -2.72 -3.31 -10.08
CA ASN A 28 -2.87 -4.19 -11.26
C ASN A 28 -2.70 -5.69 -10.98
N LYS A 29 -2.04 -6.07 -9.87
CA LYS A 29 -1.72 -7.46 -9.56
C LYS A 29 -2.47 -7.95 -8.34
N GLY A 30 -2.22 -7.33 -7.19
CA GLY A 30 -2.79 -7.76 -5.92
C GLY A 30 -2.47 -9.20 -5.57
N SER A 31 -3.18 -9.73 -4.58
CA SER A 31 -3.08 -11.14 -4.21
C SER A 31 -3.77 -12.03 -5.26
N PRO A 32 -3.36 -13.30 -5.43
CA PRO A 32 -3.94 -14.20 -6.44
C PRO A 32 -5.46 -14.38 -6.35
N SER A 33 -6.03 -14.22 -5.16
CA SER A 33 -7.46 -14.40 -4.90
C SER A 33 -8.22 -13.08 -4.74
N SER A 34 -7.57 -11.93 -4.93
CA SER A 34 -8.21 -10.62 -4.86
C SER A 34 -8.48 -10.06 -6.25
N VAL A 35 -9.64 -9.42 -6.41
CA VAL A 35 -9.92 -8.56 -7.56
C VAL A 35 -9.73 -7.12 -7.12
N ILE A 36 -8.91 -6.36 -7.84
CA ILE A 36 -8.71 -4.94 -7.59
C ILE A 36 -9.68 -4.19 -8.51
N GLU A 37 -10.77 -3.68 -7.94
CA GLU A 37 -11.69 -2.80 -8.68
C GLU A 37 -11.09 -1.39 -8.84
N LYS A 38 -10.43 -0.90 -7.79
CA LYS A 38 -9.81 0.43 -7.75
C LYS A 38 -8.70 0.46 -6.70
N ALA A 39 -7.66 1.24 -6.99
CA ALA A 39 -6.65 1.64 -6.02
C ALA A 39 -6.54 3.17 -5.99
N GLU A 40 -6.58 3.75 -4.79
CA GLU A 40 -6.43 5.19 -4.58
C GLU A 40 -5.15 5.46 -3.78
N PHE A 41 -4.35 6.41 -4.24
CA PHE A 41 -3.10 6.79 -3.60
C PHE A 41 -3.12 8.26 -3.22
N SER A 42 -2.78 8.56 -1.97
CA SER A 42 -2.53 9.93 -1.54
C SER A 42 -1.18 10.44 -2.06
N THR A 43 -1.01 11.75 -2.06
CA THR A 43 0.28 12.41 -2.35
C THR A 43 1.38 11.81 -1.46
N ALA A 44 2.49 11.41 -2.08
CA ALA A 44 3.64 10.91 -1.34
C ALA A 44 4.32 12.07 -0.60
N ARG A 45 4.83 11.80 0.60
CA ARG A 45 5.59 12.75 1.40
C ARG A 45 7.00 12.20 1.61
N GLU A 46 8.00 13.06 1.44
CA GLU A 46 9.37 12.71 1.81
C GLU A 46 9.50 12.62 3.34
N ILE A 47 10.15 11.55 3.79
CA ILE A 47 10.44 11.29 5.21
C ILE A 47 11.95 11.11 5.35
N GLN A 48 12.51 11.61 6.45
CA GLN A 48 13.95 11.48 6.72
C GLN A 48 14.32 10.08 7.23
N ASN A 49 13.41 9.44 7.96
CA ASN A 49 13.57 8.12 8.54
C ASN A 49 12.27 7.33 8.43
N TYR A 50 12.37 6.00 8.34
CA TYR A 50 11.22 5.11 8.40
C TYR A 50 10.53 5.22 9.76
N THR A 51 9.20 5.31 9.75
CA THR A 51 8.37 5.29 10.97
C THR A 51 8.01 3.86 11.39
N PHE A 52 8.11 2.91 10.46
CA PHE A 52 7.88 1.49 10.71
C PHE A 52 9.18 0.69 10.71
N THR A 53 9.31 -0.26 11.63
CA THR A 53 10.45 -1.19 11.69
C THR A 53 10.37 -2.29 10.64
N GLY A 54 9.20 -2.48 10.02
CA GLY A 54 8.96 -3.46 8.96
C GLY A 54 7.50 -3.49 8.52
N PHE A 55 7.16 -4.46 7.67
CA PHE A 55 5.80 -4.65 7.21
C PHE A 55 5.00 -5.51 8.21
N SER A 56 3.80 -5.07 8.57
CA SER A 56 2.90 -5.83 9.44
C SER A 56 1.45 -5.73 8.95
N ILE A 57 0.72 -6.83 9.11
CA ILE A 57 -0.70 -6.88 8.80
C ILE A 57 -1.48 -6.55 10.07
N ARG A 58 -2.19 -5.42 10.05
CA ARG A 58 -3.15 -5.08 11.11
C ARG A 58 -4.44 -5.87 10.90
N ARG A 59 -4.83 -6.63 11.93
CA ARG A 59 -6.13 -7.32 12.04
C ARG A 59 -7.23 -6.33 12.40
#